data_AF-A0A8J4U8A5-F1
#
_entry.id   AF-A0A8J4U8A5-F1
#
_cell.length_a   1.000
_cell.length_b   1.000
_cell.length_c   1.000
_cell.angle_alpha   90.00
_cell.angle_beta   90.00
_cell.angle_gamma   90.00
#
_symmetry.space_group_name_H-M   'P 1'
#
loop_
_entity.id
_entity.type
_entity.pdbx_description
1 polymer ?
#
loop_
_entity_poly.entity_id
_entity_poly.type
_entity_poly.pdbx_seq_one_letter_code
_entity_poly.pdbx_strand_id
1 'polypeptide(L)'
;MPDDYNKDAYPEPPRRTPVVDKQTALPNPVIIASKIFYYSVDLPVTAFRNALESLQPKTKLQYYHQNFRRVPELTECQEGDYVCYYEAEMQWRRDHKVDQEIVKIIEQRARACQQREGPSYKQNCAKEVQQFNEVSRAYQSR
;
A
#
# COMPACT_ATOMS: atom_id res chain seq x y z
N MET A 1 0.67 13.42 2.50
CA MET A 1 0.38 11.97 2.48
C MET A 1 0.37 11.54 3.94
N PRO A 2 -0.68 10.92 4.46
CA PRO A 2 -0.71 10.53 5.87
C PRO A 2 0.49 9.65 6.18
N ASP A 3 1.15 9.89 7.31
CA ASP A 3 2.36 9.15 7.74
C ASP A 3 2.06 7.69 8.14
N ASP A 4 0.80 7.25 8.04
CA ASP A 4 0.29 5.97 8.54
C ASP A 4 0.67 4.73 7.70
N TYR A 5 1.20 4.88 6.48
CA TYR A 5 1.62 3.71 5.71
C TYR A 5 3.04 3.29 6.12
N ASN A 6 3.19 2.02 6.50
CA ASN A 6 4.50 1.47 6.84
C ASN A 6 5.40 1.47 5.58
N LYS A 7 6.47 2.28 5.62
CA LYS A 7 7.43 2.43 4.52
C LYS A 7 8.18 1.13 4.18
N ASP A 8 8.26 0.20 5.12
CA ASP A 8 8.84 -1.13 4.88
C ASP A 8 7.88 -2.02 4.07
N ALA A 9 6.57 -1.84 4.29
CA ALA A 9 5.53 -2.56 3.55
C ALA A 9 5.29 -1.95 2.16
N TYR A 10 5.57 -0.65 1.98
CA TYR A 10 5.45 0.05 0.69
C TYR A 10 6.71 0.89 0.45
N PRO A 11 7.79 0.26 -0.04
CA PRO A 11 9.04 0.96 -0.24
C PRO A 11 8.92 1.97 -1.39
N GLU A 12 9.38 3.20 -1.13
CA GLU A 12 9.49 4.26 -2.13
C GLU A 12 10.94 4.73 -2.21
N PRO A 13 11.60 4.67 -3.39
CA PRO A 13 12.91 5.29 -3.54
C PRO A 13 12.81 6.80 -3.37
N PRO A 14 13.85 7.47 -2.84
CA PRO A 14 13.84 8.91 -2.65
C PRO A 14 13.65 9.63 -3.99
N ARG A 15 12.73 10.59 -4.02
CA ARG A 15 12.45 11.39 -5.23
C ARG A 15 13.66 12.26 -5.56
N ARG A 16 14.22 12.08 -6.76
CA ARG A 16 15.29 12.92 -7.32
C ARG A 16 14.76 13.63 -8.55
N THR A 17 14.31 14.87 -8.37
CA THR A 17 13.93 15.73 -9.49
C THR A 17 15.12 16.59 -9.90
N PRO A 18 15.49 16.66 -11.19
CA PRO A 18 16.55 17.56 -11.63
C PRO A 18 16.18 19.02 -11.34
N VAL A 19 17.19 19.86 -11.14
CA VAL A 19 16.98 21.30 -11.06
C VAL A 19 16.48 21.79 -12.43
N VAL A 20 15.48 22.68 -12.42
CA VAL A 20 14.93 23.24 -13.65
C VAL A 20 15.91 24.26 -14.23
N ASP A 21 16.72 23.84 -15.20
CA ASP A 21 17.63 24.72 -15.93
C ASP A 21 16.87 25.54 -16.98
N LYS A 22 16.84 26.87 -16.80
CA LYS A 22 16.18 27.81 -17.73
C LYS A 22 17.09 28.08 -18.92
N GLN A 23 16.96 27.29 -19.99
CA GLN A 23 17.73 27.49 -21.23
C GLN A 23 17.27 28.72 -22.03
N THR A 24 16.01 29.15 -21.87
CA THR A 24 15.42 30.30 -22.57
C THR A 24 14.98 31.38 -21.60
N ALA A 25 15.05 32.64 -22.04
CA ALA A 25 14.57 33.80 -21.27
C ALA A 25 13.02 33.88 -21.18
N LEU A 26 12.31 33.10 -22.01
CA LEU A 26 10.84 33.00 -21.98
C LEU A 26 10.38 32.19 -20.75
N PRO A 27 9.35 32.65 -20.03
CA PRO A 27 8.81 31.93 -18.89
C PRO A 27 8.12 30.64 -19.33
N ASN A 28 8.43 29.52 -18.66
CA ASN A 28 7.79 28.23 -18.93
C ASN A 28 6.30 28.27 -18.49
N PRO A 29 5.33 28.04 -19.40
CA PRO A 29 3.90 28.08 -19.07
C PRO A 29 3.49 27.06 -18.00
N VAL A 30 4.22 25.95 -17.87
CA VAL A 30 3.95 24.91 -16.85
C VAL A 30 4.13 25.46 -15.44
N ILE A 31 5.12 26.32 -15.21
CA ILE A 31 5.38 26.93 -13.89
C ILE A 31 4.30 27.94 -13.53
N ILE A 32 3.77 28.65 -14.54
CA ILE A 32 2.67 29.59 -14.35
C ILE A 32 1.39 28.82 -14.02
N ALA A 33 1.08 27.76 -14.79
CA ALA A 33 -0.08 26.91 -14.55
C ALA A 33 -0.04 26.23 -13.18
N SER A 34 1.13 25.72 -12.75
CA SER A 34 1.27 25.10 -11.43
C SER A 34 1.05 26.09 -10.29
N LYS A 35 1.49 27.34 -10.46
CA LYS A 35 1.21 28.41 -9.48
C LYS A 35 -0.26 28.77 -9.43
N ILE A 36 -0.91 28.92 -10.59
CA ILE A 36 -2.35 29.19 -10.65
C ILE A 36 -3.11 28.08 -9.92
N PHE A 37 -2.82 26.81 -10.26
CA PHE A 37 -3.43 25.66 -9.60
C PHE A 37 -3.24 25.68 -8.07
N TYR A 38 -2.02 25.97 -7.61
CA TYR A 38 -1.73 26.08 -6.18
C TYR A 38 -2.59 27.13 -5.48
N TYR A 39 -2.70 28.33 -6.06
CA TYR A 39 -3.46 29.42 -5.45
C TYR A 39 -4.98 29.27 -5.60
N SER A 40 -5.46 28.71 -6.72
CA SER A 40 -6.89 28.60 -7.00
C SER A 40 -7.53 27.34 -6.42
N VAL A 41 -6.78 26.23 -6.30
CA VAL A 41 -7.32 24.93 -5.88
C VAL A 41 -6.66 24.43 -4.60
N ASP A 42 -5.34 24.24 -4.57
CA ASP A 42 -4.69 23.55 -3.44
C ASP A 42 -4.84 24.32 -2.12
N LEU A 43 -4.60 25.64 -2.13
CA LEU A 43 -4.73 26.48 -0.94
C LEU A 43 -6.14 26.47 -0.32
N PRO A 44 -7.23 26.77 -1.07
CA PRO A 44 -8.57 26.75 -0.49
C PRO A 44 -8.98 25.35 -0.05
N VAL A 45 -8.61 24.29 -0.79
CA VAL A 45 -8.88 22.89 -0.39
C VAL A 45 -8.16 22.53 0.91
N THR A 46 -6.91 22.96 1.07
CA THR A 46 -6.14 22.71 2.30
C THR A 46 -6.72 23.48 3.48
N ALA A 47 -7.12 24.74 3.27
CA ALA A 47 -7.79 25.53 4.31
C ALA A 47 -9.12 24.89 4.75
N PHE A 48 -9.90 24.36 3.80
CA PHE A 48 -11.14 23.65 4.09
C PHE A 48 -10.89 22.33 4.84
N ARG A 49 -9.88 21.55 4.45
CA ARG A 49 -9.47 20.33 5.18
C ARG A 49 -9.12 20.66 6.63
N ASN A 50 -8.32 21.70 6.84
CA ASN A 50 -7.91 22.13 8.18
C ASN A 50 -9.11 22.62 9.02
N ALA A 51 -10.07 23.31 8.39
CA ALA A 51 -11.31 23.71 9.05
C ALA A 51 -12.14 22.48 9.48
N LEU A 52 -12.30 21.48 8.61
CA LEU A 52 -12.98 20.22 8.97
C LEU A 52 -12.26 19.46 10.08
N GLU A 53 -10.94 19.33 10.01
CA GLU A 53 -10.13 18.71 11.07
C GLU A 53 -10.29 19.45 12.41
N SER A 54 -10.45 20.78 12.39
CA SER A 54 -10.70 21.58 13.61
C SER A 54 -12.10 21.35 14.21
N LEU A 55 -13.07 20.97 13.39
CA LEU A 55 -14.44 20.63 13.81
C LEU A 55 -14.55 19.18 14.29
N GLN A 56 -13.61 18.31 13.91
CA GLN A 56 -13.58 16.93 14.36
C GLN A 56 -13.47 16.90 15.91
N PRO A 57 -14.28 16.08 16.60
CA PRO A 57 -14.28 16.05 18.06
C PRO A 57 -12.88 15.78 18.59
N LYS A 58 -12.44 16.58 19.58
CA LYS A 58 -11.11 16.44 20.23
C LYS A 58 -10.87 15.03 20.79
N THR A 59 -11.94 14.31 21.13
CA THR A 59 -11.92 12.90 21.50
C THR A 59 -11.90 12.03 20.24
N LYS A 60 -10.71 11.70 19.75
CA LYS A 60 -10.53 10.71 18.68
C LYS A 60 -10.99 9.34 19.17
N LEU A 61 -11.93 8.73 18.44
CA LEU A 61 -12.33 7.34 18.64
C LEU A 61 -11.12 6.43 18.35
N GLN A 62 -10.74 5.63 19.34
CA GLN A 62 -9.66 4.66 19.20
C GLN A 62 -10.23 3.35 18.66
N TYR A 63 -9.53 2.75 17.70
CA TYR A 63 -9.83 1.40 17.21
C TYR A 63 -8.57 0.55 17.30
N TYR A 64 -8.74 -0.76 17.50
CA TYR A 64 -7.65 -1.70 17.64
C TYR A 64 -7.74 -2.78 16.57
N HIS A 65 -6.59 -3.28 16.13
CA HIS A 65 -6.54 -4.43 15.25
C HIS A 65 -6.85 -5.71 16.04
N GLN A 66 -7.67 -6.60 15.47
CA GLN A 66 -8.06 -7.84 16.12
C GLN A 66 -6.93 -8.87 16.00
N ASN A 67 -6.47 -9.38 17.14
CA ASN A 67 -5.45 -10.42 17.18
C ASN A 67 -6.10 -11.78 17.47
N PHE A 68 -5.96 -12.72 16.53
CA PHE A 68 -6.41 -14.10 16.70
C PHE A 68 -5.28 -14.97 17.25
N ARG A 69 -5.55 -15.71 18.32
CA ARG A 69 -4.66 -16.76 18.81
C ARG A 69 -4.67 -17.96 17.86
N ARG A 70 -3.54 -18.65 17.75
CA ARG A 70 -3.42 -19.88 16.97
C ARG A 70 -4.15 -21.04 17.65
N VAL A 71 -4.75 -21.88 16.83
CA VAL A 71 -5.48 -23.13 17.12
C VAL A 71 -4.70 -24.27 16.46
N PRO A 72 -4.76 -25.51 16.98
CA PRO A 72 -4.22 -26.69 16.32
C PRO A 72 -4.69 -26.82 14.86
N GLU A 73 -3.82 -27.39 14.03
CA GLU A 73 -4.14 -27.67 12.64
C GLU A 73 -5.01 -28.92 12.49
N LEU A 74 -5.61 -29.11 11.32
CA LEU A 74 -6.52 -30.23 11.07
C LEU A 74 -5.82 -31.61 11.24
N THR A 75 -4.50 -31.67 11.04
CA THR A 75 -3.69 -32.89 11.19
C THR A 75 -3.56 -33.36 12.63
N GLU A 76 -3.78 -32.48 13.61
CA GLU A 76 -3.66 -32.78 15.04
C GLU A 76 -5.01 -33.17 15.67
N CYS A 77 -6.12 -32.96 14.95
CA CYS A 77 -7.46 -33.26 15.42
C CYS A 77 -7.76 -34.77 15.41
N GLN A 78 -8.46 -35.26 16.43
CA GLN A 78 -8.94 -36.64 16.47
C GLN A 78 -10.10 -36.86 15.48
N GLU A 79 -10.22 -38.09 14.99
CA GLU A 79 -11.32 -38.47 14.11
C GLU A 79 -12.68 -38.36 14.81
N GLY A 80 -13.59 -37.56 14.23
CA GLY A 80 -14.94 -37.35 14.76
C GLY A 80 -15.10 -36.17 15.73
N ASP A 81 -14.03 -35.42 16.03
CA ASP A 81 -14.12 -34.17 16.79
C ASP A 81 -14.45 -32.97 15.88
N TYR A 82 -15.75 -32.71 15.72
CA TYR A 82 -16.26 -31.62 14.89
C TYR A 82 -15.89 -30.22 15.40
N VAL A 83 -15.64 -30.06 16.71
CA VAL A 83 -15.28 -28.76 17.29
C VAL A 83 -13.86 -28.40 16.87
N CYS A 84 -12.93 -29.36 16.96
CA CYS A 84 -11.56 -29.20 16.49
C CYS A 84 -11.52 -28.88 14.99
N TYR A 85 -12.31 -29.60 14.17
CA TYR A 85 -12.39 -29.35 12.73
C TYR A 85 -12.87 -27.95 12.40
N TYR A 86 -13.91 -27.48 13.10
CA TYR A 86 -14.46 -26.15 12.87
C TYR A 86 -13.45 -25.04 13.18
N GLU A 87 -12.74 -25.13 14.31
CA GLU A 87 -11.75 -24.12 14.68
C GLU A 87 -10.55 -24.11 13.72
N ALA A 88 -10.04 -25.29 13.35
CA ALA A 88 -8.96 -25.44 12.39
C ALA A 88 -9.34 -24.90 10.99
N GLU A 89 -10.55 -25.22 10.51
CA GLU A 89 -11.03 -24.71 9.22
C GLU A 89 -11.19 -23.19 9.25
N MET A 90 -11.70 -22.61 10.34
CA MET A 90 -11.83 -21.16 10.49
C MET A 90 -10.48 -20.45 10.56
N GLN A 91 -9.46 -21.08 11.16
CA GLN A 91 -8.08 -20.58 11.09
C GLN A 91 -7.57 -20.60 9.64
N TRP A 92 -7.69 -21.71 8.94
CA TRP A 92 -7.24 -21.83 7.55
C TRP A 92 -7.93 -20.83 6.62
N ARG A 93 -9.26 -20.64 6.75
CA ARG A 93 -10.02 -19.65 5.98
C ARG A 93 -9.55 -18.21 6.22
N ARG A 94 -9.14 -17.88 7.45
CA ARG A 94 -8.58 -16.55 7.77
C ARG A 94 -7.19 -16.39 7.16
N ASP A 95 -6.33 -17.38 7.34
CA ASP A 95 -4.97 -17.35 6.78
C ASP A 95 -5.02 -17.23 5.25
N HIS A 96 -5.90 -17.99 4.58
CA HIS A 96 -6.09 -17.90 3.13
C HIS A 96 -6.48 -16.47 2.67
N LYS A 97 -7.31 -15.76 3.42
CA LYS A 97 -7.64 -14.35 3.14
C LYS A 97 -6.44 -13.43 3.35
N VAL A 98 -5.65 -13.68 4.39
CA VAL A 98 -4.41 -12.92 4.64
C VAL A 98 -3.44 -13.12 3.47
N ASP A 99 -3.29 -14.35 2.96
CA ASP A 99 -2.42 -14.63 1.82
C ASP A 99 -2.90 -13.96 0.52
N GLN A 100 -4.21 -13.88 0.30
CA GLN A 100 -4.76 -13.08 -0.80
C GLN A 100 -4.35 -11.61 -0.70
N GLU A 101 -4.38 -11.02 0.49
CA GLU A 101 -3.92 -9.64 0.69
C GLU A 101 -2.40 -9.52 0.55
N ILE A 102 -1.61 -10.52 0.95
CA ILE A 102 -0.16 -10.53 0.73
C ILE A 102 0.15 -10.50 -0.77
N VAL A 103 -0.49 -11.35 -1.58
CA VAL A 103 -0.32 -11.36 -3.04
C VAL A 103 -0.67 -10.00 -3.64
N LYS A 104 -1.79 -9.40 -3.22
CA LYS A 104 -2.21 -8.06 -3.67
C LYS A 104 -1.18 -6.97 -3.32
N ILE A 105 -0.59 -7.01 -2.13
CA ILE A 105 0.44 -6.05 -1.72
C ILE A 105 1.67 -6.16 -2.62
N ILE A 106 2.15 -7.38 -2.89
CA ILE A 106 3.31 -7.59 -3.75
C ILE A 106 3.01 -7.20 -5.21
N GLU A 107 1.79 -7.47 -5.68
CA GLU A 107 1.31 -7.00 -6.98
C GLU A 107 1.30 -5.46 -7.07
N GLN A 108 0.81 -4.78 -6.03
CA GLN A 108 0.81 -3.33 -5.95
C GLN A 108 2.23 -2.75 -5.97
N ARG A 109 3.20 -3.40 -5.31
CA ARG A 109 4.62 -3.00 -5.38
C ARG A 109 5.12 -3.07 -6.82
N ALA A 110 5.00 -4.23 -7.47
CA ALA A 110 5.46 -4.41 -8.84
C ALA A 110 4.83 -3.40 -9.81
N ARG A 111 3.52 -3.12 -9.66
CA ARG A 111 2.83 -2.08 -10.46
C ARG A 111 3.33 -0.67 -10.14
N ALA A 112 3.54 -0.35 -8.87
CA ALA A 112 4.06 0.95 -8.45
C ALA A 112 5.47 1.19 -9.00
N CYS A 113 6.33 0.17 -8.99
CA CYS A 113 7.66 0.23 -9.56
C CYS A 113 7.65 0.41 -11.08
N GLN A 114 6.79 -0.34 -11.80
CA GLN A 114 6.60 -0.15 -13.24
C GLN A 114 6.18 1.29 -13.59
N GLN A 115 5.25 1.86 -12.82
CA GLN A 115 4.77 3.23 -13.03
C GLN A 115 5.85 4.28 -12.71
N ARG A 116 6.70 4.05 -11.70
CA ARG A 116 7.77 4.98 -11.31
C ARG A 116 8.91 5.01 -12.32
N GLU A 117 9.31 3.85 -12.83
CA GLU A 117 10.50 3.70 -13.67
C GLU A 117 10.22 3.97 -15.15
N GLY A 118 8.95 3.94 -15.55
CA GLY A 118 8.52 4.25 -16.91
C GLY A 118 9.20 3.33 -17.93
N PRO A 119 9.99 3.84 -18.89
CA PRO A 119 10.60 3.01 -19.93
C PRO A 119 11.69 2.06 -19.40
N SER A 120 12.34 2.38 -18.29
CA SER A 120 13.47 1.62 -17.75
C SER A 120 13.04 0.50 -16.79
N TYR A 121 11.73 0.20 -16.71
CA TYR A 121 11.17 -0.73 -15.73
C TYR A 121 11.74 -2.15 -15.80
N LYS A 122 12.18 -2.60 -16.98
CA LYS A 122 12.68 -3.97 -17.17
C LYS A 122 13.98 -4.25 -16.40
N GLN A 123 14.81 -3.23 -16.22
CA GLN A 123 16.12 -3.38 -15.57
C GLN A 123 16.04 -3.13 -14.07
N ASN A 124 15.36 -2.04 -13.68
CA ASN A 124 15.37 -1.59 -12.30
C ASN A 124 14.33 -2.34 -11.44
N CYS A 125 13.20 -2.79 -12.02
CA CYS A 125 12.13 -3.50 -11.31
C CYS A 125 12.31 -5.03 -11.16
N ALA A 126 13.45 -5.58 -11.57
CA ALA A 126 13.65 -7.04 -11.63
C ALA A 126 13.41 -7.74 -10.28
N LYS A 127 13.81 -7.12 -9.17
CA LYS A 127 13.62 -7.66 -7.81
C LYS A 127 12.16 -7.84 -7.43
N GLU A 128 11.33 -6.84 -7.71
CA GLU A 128 9.91 -6.87 -7.32
C GLU A 128 9.13 -7.87 -8.16
N VAL A 129 9.47 -7.99 -9.44
CA VAL A 129 8.88 -9.01 -10.32
C VAL A 129 9.28 -10.42 -9.89
N GLN A 130 10.53 -10.63 -9.45
CA GLN A 130 10.96 -11.91 -8.89
C GLN A 130 10.18 -12.27 -7.62
N GLN A 131 10.05 -11.33 -6.68
CA GLN A 131 9.26 -11.50 -5.46
C GLN A 131 7.79 -11.83 -5.79
N PHE A 132 7.20 -11.15 -6.76
CA PHE A 132 5.84 -11.45 -7.21
C PHE A 132 5.70 -12.87 -7.77
N ASN A 133 6.66 -13.33 -8.58
CA ASN A 133 6.65 -14.67 -9.13
C ASN A 133 6.81 -15.75 -8.05
N GLU A 134 7.65 -15.51 -7.04
CA GLU A 134 7.83 -16.43 -5.91
C GLU A 134 6.55 -16.55 -5.08
N VAL A 135 5.97 -15.41 -4.70
CA VAL A 135 4.75 -15.37 -3.87
C VAL A 135 3.55 -15.93 -4.62
N SER A 136 3.39 -15.60 -5.91
CA SER A 136 2.30 -16.15 -6.73
C SER A 136 2.42 -17.65 -6.93
N ARG A 137 3.63 -18.19 -7.14
CA ARG A 137 3.85 -19.65 -7.21
C ARG A 137 3.53 -20.33 -5.89
N ALA A 138 3.98 -19.77 -4.77
CA ALA A 138 3.69 -20.32 -3.44
C ALA A 138 2.19 -20.32 -3.13
N TYR A 139 1.47 -19.27 -3.53
CA TYR A 139 0.02 -19.18 -3.37
C TYR A 139 -0.72 -20.18 -4.28
N GLN A 140 -0.26 -20.37 -5.53
CA GLN A 140 -0.86 -21.33 -6.47
C GLN A 140 -0.62 -22.80 -6.09
N SER A 141 0.49 -23.10 -5.41
CA SER A 141 0.83 -24.47 -4.99
C SER A 141 0.08 -24.96 -3.76
N ARG A 142 -0.74 -24.11 -3.14
CA ARG A 142 -1.40 -24.36 -1.87
C ARG A 142 -2.83 -24.82 -2.06
#